data_AF-A0A8A4TWW4-F1
#
_entry.id   AF-A0A8A4TWW4-F1
#
_cell.length_a   1.000
_cell.length_b   1.000
_cell.length_c   1.000
_cell.angle_alpha   90.00
_cell.angle_beta   90.00
_cell.angle_gamma   90.00
#
_symmetry.space_group_name_H-M   'P 1'
#
loop_
_entity.id
_entity.type
_entity.pdbx_description
1 polymer ?
#
loop_
_entity_poly.entity_id
_entity_poly.type
_entity_poly.pdbx_seq_one_letter_code
_entity_poly.pdbx_strand_id
1 'polypeptide(L)'
;MTKNAALDQAIQAFHDKKWQQASDAMVKLLADEALPSGTKHRLSQFKTIADRHLVTQEEDPEALSLKMVSYHMNTGDRESAREILNKSDIIAEGTRLFLEAEMAMEEDDREKAIEYLNQAIEKQKDNRGYALNSPVFSPFINEPEFEFLRQGKDQQESEEASA
;
A
#
# COMPACT_ATOMS: atom_id res chain seq x y z
N MET A 1 43.82 -3.32 -20.06
CA MET A 1 42.63 -3.00 -19.24
C MET A 1 42.45 -4.14 -18.25
N THR A 2 42.74 -3.91 -16.97
CA THR A 2 42.48 -4.90 -15.92
C THR A 2 40.96 -4.99 -15.75
N LYS A 3 40.37 -6.15 -16.10
CA LYS A 3 38.96 -6.42 -15.80
C LYS A 3 38.78 -6.38 -14.28
N ASN A 4 37.90 -5.50 -13.80
CA ASN A 4 37.55 -5.49 -12.39
C ASN A 4 36.51 -6.59 -12.16
N ALA A 5 36.96 -7.76 -11.71
CA ALA A 5 36.10 -8.93 -11.51
C ALA A 5 34.91 -8.65 -10.57
N ALA A 6 35.06 -7.73 -9.61
CA ALA A 6 33.98 -7.33 -8.72
C ALA A 6 32.91 -6.49 -9.43
N LEU A 7 33.32 -5.64 -10.39
CA LEU A 7 32.39 -4.90 -11.25
C LEU A 7 31.58 -5.86 -12.13
N ASP A 8 32.25 -6.82 -12.79
CA ASP A 8 31.59 -7.80 -13.65
C ASP A 8 30.61 -8.66 -12.84
N GLN A 9 30.98 -9.06 -11.62
CA GLN A 9 30.10 -9.80 -10.71
C GLN A 9 28.87 -9.00 -10.26
N ALA A 10 29.04 -7.70 -9.93
CA ALA A 10 27.92 -6.84 -9.53
C ALA A 10 26.92 -6.65 -10.68
N ILE A 11 27.43 -6.46 -11.91
CA ILE A 11 26.59 -6.33 -13.11
C ILE A 11 25.92 -7.67 -13.45
N GLN A 12 26.61 -8.79 -13.31
CA GLN A 12 26.00 -10.11 -13.52
C GLN A 12 24.89 -10.39 -12.51
N ALA A 13 25.10 -10.10 -11.22
CA ALA A 13 24.06 -10.26 -10.20
C ALA A 13 22.81 -9.40 -10.51
N PHE A 14 23.00 -8.20 -11.05
CA PHE A 14 21.92 -7.34 -11.52
C PHE A 14 21.14 -7.96 -12.69
N HIS A 15 21.84 -8.46 -13.71
CA HIS A 15 21.18 -9.11 -14.86
C HIS A 15 20.48 -10.43 -14.49
N ASP A 16 21.03 -11.16 -13.52
CA ASP A 16 20.43 -12.36 -12.94
C ASP A 16 19.24 -12.05 -12.01
N LYS A 17 18.86 -10.78 -11.84
CA LYS A 17 17.80 -10.31 -10.93
C LYS A 17 18.01 -10.67 -9.46
N LYS A 18 19.27 -10.89 -9.04
CA LYS A 18 19.64 -11.13 -7.65
C LYS A 18 19.81 -9.78 -6.94
N TRP A 19 18.71 -9.06 -6.74
CA TRP A 19 18.72 -7.64 -6.40
C TRP A 19 19.50 -7.32 -5.12
N GLN A 20 19.38 -8.14 -4.07
CA GLN A 20 20.10 -7.94 -2.82
C GLN A 20 21.62 -8.04 -3.04
N GLN A 21 22.04 -9.11 -3.71
CA GLN A 21 23.46 -9.33 -4.03
C GLN A 21 24.01 -8.24 -4.95
N ALA A 22 23.21 -7.77 -5.91
CA ALA A 22 23.57 -6.67 -6.79
C ALA A 22 23.75 -5.36 -6.02
N SER A 23 22.78 -4.99 -5.16
CA SER A 23 22.85 -3.76 -4.36
C SER A 23 24.05 -3.76 -3.41
N ASP A 24 24.26 -4.85 -2.66
CA ASP A 24 25.38 -4.99 -1.72
C ASP A 24 26.75 -4.88 -2.42
N ALA A 25 26.88 -5.50 -3.60
CA ALA A 25 28.11 -5.42 -4.39
C ALA A 25 28.34 -4.00 -4.94
N MET A 26 27.28 -3.31 -5.36
CA MET A 26 27.36 -1.94 -5.88
C MET A 26 27.69 -0.91 -4.80
N VAL A 27 27.20 -1.06 -3.55
CA VAL A 27 27.61 -0.22 -2.41
C VAL A 27 29.12 -0.29 -2.19
N LYS A 28 29.66 -1.52 -2.16
CA LYS A 28 31.10 -1.75 -1.95
C LYS A 28 31.94 -1.11 -3.05
N LEU A 29 31.50 -1.22 -4.30
CA LEU A 29 32.19 -0.59 -5.44
C LEU A 29 32.10 0.94 -5.39
N LEU A 30 30.95 1.52 -5.03
CA LEU A 30 30.79 2.98 -4.97
C LEU A 30 31.73 3.65 -3.94
N ALA A 31 32.10 2.91 -2.89
CA ALA A 31 33.09 3.35 -1.89
C ALA A 31 34.54 3.36 -2.40
N ASP A 32 34.85 2.71 -3.52
CA ASP A 32 36.20 2.69 -4.10
C ASP A 32 36.51 4.03 -4.80
N GLU A 33 37.40 4.83 -4.23
CA GLU A 33 37.83 6.12 -4.79
C GLU A 33 38.57 6.00 -6.12
N ALA A 34 39.15 4.84 -6.43
CA ALA A 34 39.88 4.60 -7.67
C ALA A 34 38.95 4.39 -8.88
N LEU A 35 37.65 4.21 -8.68
CA LEU A 35 36.70 4.04 -9.78
C LEU A 35 36.48 5.35 -10.54
N PRO A 36 36.51 5.32 -11.89
CA PRO A 36 36.17 6.47 -12.71
C PRO A 36 34.76 7.01 -12.40
N SER A 37 34.60 8.34 -12.43
CA SER A 37 33.34 9.02 -12.12
C SER A 37 32.16 8.53 -12.97
N GLY A 38 32.38 8.30 -14.27
CA GLY A 38 31.37 7.73 -15.17
C GLY A 38 30.93 6.31 -14.77
N THR A 39 31.86 5.50 -14.27
CA THR A 39 31.56 4.16 -13.74
C THR A 39 30.78 4.23 -12.44
N LYS A 40 31.16 5.14 -11.52
CA LYS A 40 30.40 5.39 -10.29
C LYS A 40 28.98 5.86 -10.57
N HIS A 41 28.79 6.76 -11.53
CA HIS A 41 27.46 7.23 -11.90
C HIS A 41 26.58 6.08 -12.40
N ARG A 42 27.09 5.23 -13.31
CA ARG A 42 26.35 4.06 -13.80
C ARG A 42 26.05 3.05 -12.69
N LEU A 43 27.00 2.77 -11.80
CA LEU A 43 26.78 1.90 -10.64
C LEU A 43 25.70 2.44 -9.71
N SER A 44 25.67 3.75 -9.48
CA SER A 44 24.61 4.39 -8.69
C SER A 44 23.23 4.20 -9.34
N GLN A 45 23.12 4.31 -10.66
CA GLN A 45 21.86 4.06 -11.38
C GLN A 45 21.40 2.61 -11.23
N PHE A 46 22.29 1.64 -11.42
CA PHE A 46 21.96 0.23 -11.24
C PHE A 46 21.58 -0.10 -9.80
N LYS A 47 22.27 0.49 -8.82
CA LYS A 47 21.94 0.33 -7.41
C LYS A 47 20.53 0.86 -7.12
N THR A 48 20.18 2.06 -7.59
CA THR A 48 18.83 2.61 -7.42
C THR A 48 17.75 1.68 -7.98
N ILE A 49 18.00 1.04 -9.12
CA ILE A 49 17.06 0.08 -9.71
C ILE A 49 16.97 -1.20 -8.86
N ALA A 50 18.11 -1.73 -8.41
CA ALA A 50 18.14 -2.91 -7.53
C ALA A 50 17.43 -2.65 -6.20
N ASP A 51 17.67 -1.49 -5.57
CA ASP A 51 16.99 -1.07 -4.34
C ASP A 51 15.49 -0.91 -4.54
N ARG A 52 15.06 -0.32 -5.66
CA ARG A 52 13.63 -0.23 -5.99
C ARG A 52 13.00 -1.61 -6.10
N HIS A 53 13.69 -2.56 -6.72
CA HIS A 53 13.21 -3.94 -6.81
C HIS A 53 13.18 -4.66 -5.47
N LEU A 54 14.12 -4.39 -4.56
CA LEU A 54 14.10 -4.91 -3.20
C LEU A 54 12.92 -4.38 -2.39
N VAL A 55 12.67 -3.07 -2.48
CA VAL A 55 11.51 -2.43 -1.84
C VAL A 55 10.20 -3.02 -2.38
N THR A 56 10.13 -3.36 -3.67
CA THR A 56 8.93 -4.02 -4.26
C THR A 56 8.89 -5.55 -4.07
N GLN A 57 9.99 -6.20 -3.68
CA GLN A 57 10.04 -7.66 -3.44
C GLN A 57 9.71 -8.03 -1.99
N GLU A 58 9.93 -7.12 -1.05
CA GLU A 58 9.47 -7.24 0.34
C GLU A 58 8.07 -6.69 0.57
N GLU A 59 7.39 -6.26 -0.49
CA GLU A 59 6.01 -5.78 -0.37
C GLU A 59 5.07 -6.99 -0.35
N ASP A 60 4.40 -7.15 0.79
CA ASP A 60 3.23 -8.02 0.93
C ASP A 60 2.33 -7.84 -0.32
N PRO A 61 2.03 -8.90 -1.09
CA PRO A 61 1.19 -8.82 -2.28
C PRO A 61 -0.14 -8.10 -2.02
N GLU A 62 -0.70 -8.25 -0.81
CA GLU A 62 -1.90 -7.53 -0.40
C GLU A 62 -1.62 -6.03 -0.32
N ALA A 63 -0.53 -5.62 0.36
CA ALA A 63 -0.10 -4.22 0.42
C ALA A 63 0.18 -3.60 -0.95
N LEU A 64 0.80 -4.33 -1.88
CA LEU A 64 0.99 -3.84 -3.25
C LEU A 64 -0.36 -3.62 -3.95
N SER A 65 -1.28 -4.57 -3.81
CA SER A 65 -2.61 -4.46 -4.42
C SER A 65 -3.40 -3.29 -3.84
N LEU A 66 -3.35 -3.09 -2.52
CA LEU A 66 -3.97 -1.94 -1.85
C LEU A 66 -3.35 -0.62 -2.27
N LYS A 67 -2.02 -0.55 -2.48
CA LYS A 67 -1.36 0.64 -3.03
C LYS A 67 -1.85 0.99 -4.43
N MET A 68 -2.04 -0.02 -5.29
CA MET A 68 -2.58 0.19 -6.63
C MET A 68 -4.05 0.65 -6.58
N VAL A 69 -4.87 0.06 -5.72
CA VAL A 69 -6.26 0.51 -5.51
C VAL A 69 -6.28 1.97 -5.05
N SER A 70 -5.47 2.32 -4.05
CA SER A 70 -5.36 3.69 -3.54
C SER A 70 -4.89 4.67 -4.62
N TYR A 71 -3.94 4.28 -5.48
CA TYR A 71 -3.51 5.10 -6.61
C TYR A 71 -4.69 5.43 -7.55
N HIS A 72 -5.43 4.41 -8.00
CA HIS A 72 -6.55 4.60 -8.91
C HIS A 72 -7.69 5.40 -8.29
N MET A 73 -7.98 5.18 -7.00
CA MET A 73 -8.93 6.00 -6.24
C MET A 73 -8.51 7.47 -6.23
N ASN A 74 -7.26 7.76 -5.87
CA ASN A 74 -6.74 9.14 -5.81
C ASN A 74 -6.70 9.85 -7.17
N THR A 75 -6.59 9.11 -8.29
CA THR A 75 -6.65 9.69 -9.64
C THR A 75 -8.07 9.78 -10.21
N GLY A 76 -9.09 9.36 -9.46
CA GLY A 76 -10.48 9.35 -9.90
C GLY A 76 -10.84 8.17 -10.83
N ASP A 77 -9.94 7.21 -11.03
CA ASP A 77 -10.13 6.06 -11.91
C ASP A 77 -10.75 4.89 -11.14
N ARG A 78 -12.06 5.00 -10.84
CA ARG A 78 -12.75 4.04 -9.96
C ARG A 78 -13.02 2.71 -10.63
N GLU A 79 -13.12 2.68 -11.95
CA GLU A 79 -13.27 1.45 -12.72
C GLU A 79 -12.06 0.54 -12.52
N SER A 80 -10.84 1.06 -12.70
CA SER A 80 -9.61 0.29 -12.49
C SER A 80 -9.43 -0.13 -11.03
N ALA A 81 -9.79 0.73 -10.07
CA ALA A 81 -9.77 0.39 -8.65
C ALA A 81 -10.67 -0.84 -8.35
N ARG A 82 -11.91 -0.83 -8.86
CA ARG A 82 -12.84 -1.97 -8.76
C ARG A 82 -12.35 -3.21 -9.48
N GLU A 83 -11.73 -3.06 -10.64
CA GLU A 83 -11.18 -4.20 -11.39
C GLU A 83 -10.11 -4.93 -10.55
N ILE A 84 -9.22 -4.19 -9.90
CA ILE A 84 -8.19 -4.77 -9.01
C ILE A 84 -8.85 -5.45 -7.81
N LEU A 85 -9.78 -4.77 -7.13
CA LEU A 85 -10.50 -5.31 -5.97
C LEU A 85 -11.28 -6.60 -6.30
N ASN A 86 -11.89 -6.67 -7.47
CA ASN A 86 -12.69 -7.83 -7.89
C ASN A 86 -11.84 -9.01 -8.36
N LYS A 87 -10.63 -8.75 -8.85
CA LYS A 87 -9.70 -9.79 -9.31
C LYS A 87 -8.77 -10.30 -8.21
N SER A 88 -8.63 -9.55 -7.12
CA SER A 88 -7.76 -9.89 -6.01
C SER A 88 -8.41 -10.93 -5.10
N ASP A 89 -7.77 -12.08 -4.94
CA ASP A 89 -8.10 -13.11 -3.96
C ASP A 89 -7.33 -12.95 -2.63
N ILE A 90 -6.36 -12.03 -2.61
CA ILE A 90 -5.48 -11.75 -1.47
C ILE A 90 -5.96 -10.60 -0.59
N ILE A 91 -6.82 -9.72 -1.10
CA ILE A 91 -7.41 -8.64 -0.28
C ILE A 91 -8.57 -9.22 0.51
N ALA A 92 -8.52 -9.05 1.84
CA ALA A 92 -9.60 -9.52 2.69
C ALA A 92 -10.95 -8.88 2.31
N GLU A 93 -12.03 -9.69 2.33
CA GLU A 93 -13.37 -9.25 1.90
C GLU A 93 -13.85 -7.98 2.64
N GLY A 94 -13.58 -7.89 3.95
CA GLY A 94 -13.93 -6.70 4.73
C GLY A 94 -13.21 -5.43 4.24
N THR A 95 -11.92 -5.52 3.94
CA THR A 95 -11.12 -4.42 3.38
C THR A 95 -11.61 -4.02 2.00
N ARG A 96 -11.96 -4.99 1.15
CA ARG A 96 -12.56 -4.72 -0.16
C ARG A 96 -13.88 -3.95 -0.03
N LEU A 97 -14.78 -4.42 0.83
CA LEU A 97 -16.08 -3.77 1.06
C LEU A 97 -15.91 -2.35 1.62
N PHE A 98 -14.92 -2.14 2.51
CA PHE A 98 -14.62 -0.81 3.02
C PHE A 98 -14.21 0.16 1.89
N LEU A 99 -13.33 -0.27 0.98
CA LEU A 99 -12.90 0.56 -0.15
C LEU A 99 -14.03 0.82 -1.17
N GLU A 100 -14.91 -0.16 -1.40
CA GLU A 100 -16.13 0.04 -2.19
C GLU A 100 -17.09 1.03 -1.54
N ALA A 101 -17.17 1.05 -0.20
CA ALA A 101 -17.97 2.04 0.53
C ALA A 101 -17.41 3.46 0.35
N GLU A 102 -16.09 3.65 0.41
CA GLU A 102 -15.46 4.95 0.14
C GLU A 102 -15.70 5.42 -1.30
N MET A 103 -15.58 4.53 -2.29
CA MET A 103 -15.90 4.86 -3.68
C MET A 103 -17.37 5.26 -3.86
N ALA A 104 -18.30 4.55 -3.22
CA ALA A 104 -19.72 4.86 -3.30
C ALA A 104 -20.04 6.24 -2.69
N MET A 105 -19.39 6.62 -1.58
CA MET A 105 -19.54 7.96 -1.01
C MET A 105 -19.06 9.06 -1.95
N GLU A 106 -17.90 8.87 -2.58
CA GLU A 106 -17.35 9.86 -3.52
C GLU A 106 -18.16 9.96 -4.83
N GLU A 107 -18.91 8.91 -5.17
CA GLU A 107 -19.88 8.87 -6.27
C GLU A 107 -21.29 9.37 -5.87
N ASP A 108 -21.46 9.87 -4.63
CA ASP A 108 -22.74 10.33 -4.03
C ASP A 108 -23.82 9.23 -3.94
N ASP A 109 -23.41 7.95 -3.96
CA ASP A 109 -24.27 6.77 -3.74
C ASP A 109 -24.24 6.36 -2.26
N ARG A 110 -24.87 7.20 -1.42
CA ARG A 110 -24.85 7.05 0.04
C ARG A 110 -25.50 5.76 0.54
N GLU A 111 -26.59 5.34 -0.08
CA GLU A 111 -27.31 4.12 0.30
C GLU A 111 -26.40 2.90 0.18
N LYS A 112 -25.70 2.80 -0.96
CA LYS A 112 -24.76 1.74 -1.24
C LYS A 112 -23.49 1.83 -0.38
N ALA A 113 -23.02 3.04 -0.10
CA ALA A 113 -21.91 3.25 0.82
C ALA A 113 -22.21 2.71 2.22
N ILE A 114 -23.40 2.98 2.76
CA ILE A 114 -23.84 2.48 4.07
C ILE A 114 -23.99 0.96 4.03
N GLU A 115 -24.56 0.40 2.96
CA GLU A 115 -24.67 -1.05 2.78
C GLU A 115 -23.29 -1.72 2.84
N TYR A 116 -22.34 -1.25 2.04
CA TYR A 116 -20.98 -1.79 2.02
C TYR A 116 -20.25 -1.61 3.33
N LEU A 117 -20.40 -0.45 3.99
CA LEU A 117 -19.73 -0.18 5.25
C LEU A 117 -20.25 -1.07 6.39
N ASN A 118 -21.55 -1.35 6.43
CA ASN A 118 -22.10 -2.30 7.39
C ASN A 118 -21.54 -3.71 7.16
N GLN A 119 -21.54 -4.19 5.91
CA GLN A 119 -20.96 -5.50 5.58
C GLN A 119 -19.45 -5.54 5.90
N ALA A 120 -18.71 -4.46 5.64
CA ALA A 120 -17.28 -4.36 5.95
C ALA A 120 -17.02 -4.51 7.47
N ILE A 121 -17.84 -3.87 8.31
CA ILE A 121 -17.72 -3.95 9.78
C ILE A 121 -18.11 -5.32 10.32
N GLU A 122 -19.13 -5.96 9.74
CA GLU A 122 -19.52 -7.32 10.10
C GLU A 122 -18.39 -8.33 9.83
N LYS A 123 -17.67 -8.16 8.71
CA LYS A 123 -16.53 -9.01 8.33
C LYS A 123 -15.28 -8.71 9.14
N GLN A 124 -15.02 -7.43 9.41
CA GLN A 124 -13.83 -6.95 10.12
C GLN A 124 -14.20 -5.73 10.97
N LYS A 125 -14.32 -5.94 12.29
CA LYS A 125 -14.79 -4.89 13.23
C LYS A 125 -13.93 -3.63 13.22
N ASP A 126 -12.64 -3.76 12.92
CA ASP A 126 -11.69 -2.64 12.86
C ASP A 126 -12.05 -1.61 11.77
N ASN A 127 -12.82 -2.01 10.74
CA ASN A 127 -13.33 -1.10 9.72
C ASN A 127 -14.21 0.01 10.29
N ARG A 128 -14.82 -0.20 11.47
CA ARG A 128 -15.51 0.89 12.18
C ARG A 128 -14.52 1.98 12.58
N GLY A 129 -13.38 1.59 13.15
CA GLY A 129 -12.31 2.51 13.51
C GLY A 129 -11.74 3.24 12.29
N TYR A 130 -11.57 2.54 11.17
CA TYR A 130 -11.12 3.16 9.92
C TYR A 130 -12.14 4.16 9.37
N ALA A 131 -13.43 3.82 9.35
CA ALA A 131 -14.49 4.73 8.90
C ALA A 131 -14.58 6.00 9.76
N LEU A 132 -14.45 5.86 11.09
CA LEU A 132 -14.44 7.01 12.01
C LEU A 132 -13.27 7.98 11.77
N ASN A 133 -12.19 7.54 11.12
CA ASN A 133 -11.00 8.33 10.82
C ASN A 133 -10.80 8.60 9.31
N SER A 134 -11.72 8.14 8.46
CA SER A 134 -11.62 8.33 7.01
C SER A 134 -12.00 9.77 6.63
N PRO A 135 -11.20 10.45 5.79
CA PRO A 135 -11.57 11.74 5.23
C PRO A 135 -12.90 11.71 4.47
N VAL A 136 -13.25 10.57 3.86
CA VAL A 136 -14.47 10.38 3.07
C VAL A 136 -15.71 10.38 3.96
N PHE A 137 -15.66 9.69 5.10
CA PHE A 137 -16.79 9.59 6.02
C PHE A 137 -16.82 10.69 7.09
N SER A 138 -15.67 11.33 7.38
CA SER A 138 -15.55 12.34 8.43
C SER A 138 -16.58 13.48 8.36
N PRO A 139 -17.01 13.98 7.18
CA PRO A 139 -18.02 15.04 7.11
C PRO A 139 -19.43 14.56 7.50
N PHE A 140 -19.71 13.26 7.35
CA PHE A 140 -21.05 12.67 7.44
C PHE A 140 -21.27 11.86 8.72
N ILE A 141 -20.21 11.62 9.50
CA ILE A 141 -20.22 10.81 10.73
C ILE A 141 -21.28 11.22 11.77
N ASN A 142 -21.75 12.46 11.71
CA ASN A 142 -22.76 12.99 12.62
C ASN A 142 -24.20 12.91 12.10
N GLU A 143 -24.39 12.50 10.85
CA GLU A 143 -25.70 12.35 10.22
C GLU A 143 -26.42 11.10 10.76
N PRO A 144 -27.77 11.11 10.82
CA PRO A 144 -28.55 10.00 11.39
C PRO A 144 -28.23 8.64 10.76
N GLU A 145 -28.03 8.60 9.44
CA GLU A 145 -27.71 7.38 8.71
C GLU A 145 -26.36 6.74 9.07
N PHE A 146 -25.42 7.50 9.67
CA PHE A 146 -24.11 7.00 10.10
C PHE A 146 -24.03 6.74 11.61
N GLU A 147 -25.15 6.84 12.33
CA GLU A 147 -25.17 6.67 13.79
C GLU A 147 -24.64 5.30 14.26
N PHE A 148 -24.81 4.26 13.44
CA PHE A 148 -24.30 2.91 13.69
C PHE A 148 -22.77 2.83 13.88
N LEU A 149 -22.01 3.80 13.35
CA LEU A 149 -20.57 3.90 13.56
C LEU A 149 -20.22 4.29 15.01
N ARG A 150 -21.11 4.99 15.71
CA ARG A 150 -20.90 5.50 17.07
C ARG A 150 -21.41 4.54 18.16
N GLN A 151 -22.38 3.69 17.84
CA GLN A 151 -23.05 2.77 18.78
C GLN A 151 -22.13 1.76 19.48
N GLY A 152 -20.84 1.65 19.11
CA GLY A 152 -19.84 0.83 19.80
C GLY A 152 -18.86 1.57 20.70
N LYS A 153 -18.76 2.90 20.62
CA LYS A 153 -17.85 3.69 21.48
C LYS A 153 -18.44 3.90 22.88
N ASP A 154 -19.74 4.17 22.95
CA ASP A 154 -20.41 4.52 24.21
C ASP A 154 -20.44 3.35 25.21
N GLN A 155 -20.35 2.11 24.74
CA GLN A 155 -20.27 0.92 25.61
C GLN A 155 -18.85 0.67 26.17
N GLN A 156 -17.79 1.06 25.46
CA GLN A 156 -16.42 0.95 25.97
C GLN A 156 -16.09 2.05 26.98
N GLU A 157 -16.52 3.29 26.72
CA GLU A 157 -16.28 4.40 27.66
C GLU A 157 -17.08 4.26 28.97
N SER A 158 -18.23 3.56 28.95
CA SER A 158 -19.01 3.30 30.16
C SER A 158 -18.48 2.15 31.02
N GLU A 159 -17.76 1.18 30.42
CA GLU A 159 -17.06 0.12 31.16
C GLU A 159 -15.75 0.62 31.79
N GLU A 160 -14.98 1.48 31.10
CA GLU A 160 -13.76 2.08 31.66
C GLU A 160 -14.03 3.14 32.75
N ALA A 161 -15.15 3.86 32.68
CA ALA A 161 -15.54 4.82 33.72
C ALA A 161 -16.14 4.16 34.98
N SER A 162 -16.41 2.85 34.93
CA SER A 162 -17.01 2.06 36.01
C SER A 162 -16.04 1.05 36.66
N ALA A 163 -14.78 1.01 36.19
CA ALA A 163 -13.68 0.19 36.73
C ALA A 163 -12.74 1.02 37.61
#